data_AF-A0A2G9XXY6-F1
#
_entry.id   AF-A0A2G9XXY6-F1
#
_cell.length_a   1.000
_cell.length_b   1.000
_cell.length_c   1.000
_cell.angle_alpha   90.00
_cell.angle_beta   90.00
_cell.angle_gamma   90.00
#
_symmetry.space_group_name_H-M   'P 1'
#
loop_
_entity.id
_entity.type
_entity.pdbx_description
1 polymer ?
#
loop_
_entity_poly.entity_id
_entity_poly.type
_entity_poly.pdbx_seq_one_letter_code
_entity_poly.pdbx_strand_id
1 'polypeptide(L)'
;MGLLFFLLGACFGSFLGVVIYRLPRKIPTGLSRSVCPQCGQGIHWYDNIPILSYILLKGRCRFCKSRIPARYLLIELITAFFFLFTYYQYGVSIKTLSLLVFF
;
A
#
# COMPACT_ATOMS: atom_id res chain seq x y z
N MET A 1 18.07 6.03 7.24
CA MET A 1 17.90 4.65 6.76
C MET A 1 16.57 4.03 7.20
N GLY A 2 16.13 4.12 8.46
CA GLY A 2 14.80 3.61 8.87
C GLY A 2 13.61 4.14 8.04
N LEU A 3 13.58 5.44 7.73
CA LEU A 3 12.56 6.03 6.87
C LEU A 3 12.46 5.35 5.49
N LEU A 4 13.59 4.94 4.91
CA LEU A 4 13.62 4.24 3.62
C LEU A 4 12.89 2.89 3.71
N PHE A 5 13.16 2.11 4.75
CA PHE A 5 12.49 0.81 4.97
C PHE A 5 11.00 0.97 5.26
N PHE A 6 10.62 2.02 5.99
CA PHE A 6 9.21 2.35 6.20
C PHE A 6 8.50 2.67 4.88
N LEU A 7 9.09 3.54 4.04
CA LEU A 7 8.52 3.90 2.74
C LEU A 7 8.47 2.69 1.79
N LEU A 8 9.52 1.86 1.77
CA LEU A 8 9.53 0.61 0.99
C LEU A 8 8.41 -0.33 1.43
N GLY A 9 8.24 -0.54 2.74
CA GLY A 9 7.16 -1.36 3.27
C GLY A 9 5.78 -0.77 2.97
N ALA A 10 5.61 0.56 3.03
CA ALA A 10 4.36 1.21 2.66
C ALA A 10 4.02 1.00 1.18
N CYS A 11 5.00 1.12 0.28
CA CYS A 11 4.85 0.82 -1.15
C CYS A 11 4.47 -0.65 -1.38
N PHE A 12 5.15 -1.58 -0.68
CA PHE A 12 4.87 -3.01 -0.79
C PHE A 12 3.46 -3.34 -0.28
N GLY A 13 3.04 -2.78 0.86
CA GLY A 13 1.69 -2.91 1.39
C GLY A 13 0.62 -2.37 0.44
N SER A 14 0.89 -1.25 -0.24
CA SER A 14 -0.04 -0.69 -1.23
C SER A 14 -0.19 -1.60 -2.45
N PHE A 15 0.91 -2.18 -2.94
CA PHE A 15 0.89 -3.19 -4.00
C PHE A 15 0.13 -4.45 -3.57
N LEU A 16 0.36 -4.96 -2.36
CA LEU A 16 -0.38 -6.09 -1.80
C LEU A 16 -1.89 -5.78 -1.75
N GLY A 17 -2.29 -4.56 -1.39
CA GLY A 17 -3.68 -4.12 -1.43
C GLY A 17 -4.31 -4.24 -2.83
N VAL A 18 -3.55 -3.94 -3.88
CA VAL A 18 -3.99 -4.12 -5.28
C VAL A 18 -4.12 -5.61 -5.62
N VAL A 19 -3.13 -6.43 -5.27
CA VAL A 19 -3.14 -7.87 -5.53
C VAL A 19 -4.31 -8.55 -4.82
N ILE A 20 -4.50 -8.27 -3.52
CA ILE A 20 -5.61 -8.81 -2.70
C ILE A 20 -6.96 -8.46 -3.32
N TYR A 21 -7.11 -7.26 -3.87
CA TYR A 21 -8.36 -6.85 -4.52
C TYR A 21 -8.57 -7.53 -5.89
N ARG A 22 -7.52 -7.63 -6.70
CA ARG A 22 -7.59 -8.05 -8.12
C ARG A 22 -7.52 -9.56 -8.33
N LEU A 23 -6.69 -10.27 -7.56
CA LEU A 23 -6.46 -11.71 -7.70
C LEU A 23 -7.74 -12.56 -7.60
N PRO A 24 -8.58 -12.43 -6.55
CA PRO A 24 -9.84 -13.20 -6.46
C PRO A 24 -10.85 -12.82 -7.54
N ARG A 25 -10.69 -11.64 -8.17
CA ARG A 25 -11.57 -11.14 -9.25
C ARG A 25 -11.01 -11.42 -10.64
N LYS A 26 -9.86 -12.10 -10.75
CA LYS A 26 -9.16 -12.37 -12.03
C LYS A 26 -8.90 -11.10 -12.86
N ILE A 27 -8.73 -9.95 -12.20
CA ILE A 27 -8.41 -8.68 -12.86
C ILE A 27 -6.88 -8.62 -13.06
N PRO A 28 -6.39 -8.29 -14.26
CA PRO A 28 -4.95 -8.12 -14.49
C PRO A 28 -4.35 -7.05 -13.56
N THR A 29 -3.22 -7.38 -12.91
CA THR A 29 -2.50 -6.44 -12.03
C THR A 29 -1.61 -5.48 -12.81
N GLY A 30 -1.03 -5.92 -13.94
CA GLY A 30 0.10 -5.24 -14.60
C GLY A 30 -0.17 -4.04 -15.50
N LEU A 31 -1.42 -3.72 -15.87
CA LEU A 31 -1.68 -2.72 -16.94
C LEU A 31 -2.88 -1.79 -16.70
N SER A 32 -3.72 -2.06 -15.70
CA SER A 32 -4.92 -1.24 -15.45
C SER A 32 -4.65 -0.19 -14.38
N ARG A 33 -5.01 1.07 -14.66
CA ARG A 33 -5.01 2.16 -13.66
C ARG A 33 -5.92 1.80 -12.49
N SER A 34 -5.56 2.22 -11.28
CA SER A 34 -6.46 2.13 -10.13
C SER A 34 -7.70 2.99 -10.38
N VAL A 35 -8.88 2.45 -10.14
CA VAL A 35 -10.17 3.13 -10.34
C VAL A 35 -10.98 3.04 -9.05
N CYS A 36 -11.79 4.07 -8.79
CA CYS A 36 -12.74 4.02 -7.69
C CYS A 36 -13.83 2.98 -8.02
N PRO A 37 -14.11 1.99 -7.14
CA PRO A 37 -15.12 0.98 -7.40
C PRO A 37 -16.57 1.51 -7.34
N GLN A 38 -16.79 2.72 -6.81
CA GLN A 38 -18.12 3.34 -6.71
C GLN A 38 -18.45 4.26 -7.87
N CYS A 39 -17.53 5.13 -8.28
CA CYS A 39 -17.79 6.07 -9.38
C CYS A 39 -17.07 5.73 -10.69
N GLY A 40 -16.19 4.72 -10.72
CA GLY A 40 -15.43 4.34 -11.90
C GLY A 40 -14.31 5.31 -12.28
N GLN A 41 -14.20 6.47 -11.63
CA GLN A 41 -13.18 7.47 -11.93
C GLN A 41 -11.77 6.92 -11.65
N GLY A 42 -10.86 7.17 -12.57
CA GLY A 42 -9.45 6.85 -12.40
C GLY A 42 -8.83 7.60 -11.21
N ILE A 43 -8.09 6.88 -10.38
CA ILE A 43 -7.34 7.43 -9.26
C ILE A 43 -6.06 8.06 -9.82
N HIS A 44 -5.84 9.35 -9.55
CA HIS A 44 -4.61 10.03 -9.95
C HIS A 44 -3.39 9.40 -9.26
N TRP A 45 -2.22 9.51 -9.89
CA TRP A 45 -0.98 8.93 -9.34
C TRP A 45 -0.67 9.44 -7.93
N TYR A 46 -0.93 10.72 -7.63
CA TYR A 46 -0.71 11.30 -6.31
C TYR A 46 -1.75 10.88 -5.27
N ASP A 47 -2.92 10.40 -5.67
CA ASP A 47 -3.93 9.82 -4.78
C ASP A 47 -3.65 8.33 -4.49
N ASN A 48 -2.62 7.74 -5.12
CA ASN A 48 -2.10 6.40 -4.83
C ASN A 48 -0.84 6.44 -3.94
N ILE A 49 -0.43 7.60 -3.40
CA ILE A 49 0.70 7.67 -2.46
C ILE A 49 0.27 6.97 -1.16
N PRO A 50 0.94 5.87 -0.73
CA PRO A 50 0.54 5.09 0.43
C PRO A 50 0.47 5.95 1.69
N ILE A 51 -0.49 5.67 2.57
CA ILE A 51 -0.74 6.34 3.87
C ILE A 51 -1.15 7.82 3.72
N LEU A 52 -0.34 8.63 3.03
CA LEU A 52 -0.52 10.05 2.85
C LEU A 52 -1.84 10.37 2.13
N SER A 53 -2.13 9.69 1.01
CA SER A 53 -3.37 9.95 0.25
C SER A 53 -4.61 9.65 1.07
N TYR A 54 -4.58 8.57 1.86
CA TYR A 54 -5.70 8.20 2.73
C TYR A 54 -5.93 9.25 3.81
N ILE A 55 -4.86 9.76 4.45
CA ILE A 55 -4.96 10.80 5.49
C ILE A 55 -5.47 12.12 4.89
N LEU A 56 -4.91 12.57 3.78
CA LEU A 56 -5.29 13.82 3.11
C LEU A 56 -6.74 13.79 2.62
N LEU A 57 -7.18 12.64 2.07
CA LEU A 57 -8.54 12.45 1.61
C LEU A 57 -9.52 12.05 2.73
N LYS A 58 -9.04 11.94 3.98
CA LYS A 58 -9.80 11.51 5.17
C LYS A 58 -10.54 10.19 4.95
N GLY A 59 -9.89 9.24 4.25
CA GLY A 59 -10.45 7.93 3.92
C GLY A 59 -11.66 7.99 2.98
N ARG A 60 -11.74 8.97 2.06
CA ARG A 60 -12.84 9.10 1.09
C ARG A 60 -12.32 9.30 -0.33
N CYS A 61 -13.10 8.89 -1.32
CA CYS A 61 -12.79 9.20 -2.71
C CYS A 61 -12.84 10.72 -2.96
N ARG A 62 -11.88 11.26 -3.73
CA ARG A 62 -11.83 12.68 -4.09
C ARG A 62 -13.11 13.16 -4.78
N PHE A 63 -13.62 12.35 -5.71
CA PHE A 63 -14.74 12.68 -6.59
C PHE A 63 -16.09 12.39 -5.94
N CYS A 64 -16.43 11.13 -5.68
CA CYS A 64 -17.75 10.74 -5.18
C CYS A 64 -17.89 10.73 -3.65
N LYS A 65 -16.81 11.03 -2.91
CA LYS A 65 -16.77 11.02 -1.43
C LYS A 65 -17.12 9.68 -0.78
N SER A 66 -17.23 8.59 -1.54
CA SER A 66 -17.43 7.24 -1.01
C SER A 66 -16.31 6.88 -0.04
N ARG A 67 -16.62 6.17 1.05
CA ARG A 67 -15.61 5.74 2.01
C ARG A 67 -14.65 4.73 1.38
N ILE A 68 -13.36 4.98 1.54
CA ILE A 68 -12.29 4.02 1.26
C ILE A 68 -12.14 3.16 2.51
N PRO A 69 -12.25 1.82 2.40
CA PRO A 69 -12.14 0.94 3.56
C PRO A 69 -10.81 1.08 4.29
N ALA A 70 -10.83 1.20 5.62
CA ALA A 70 -9.63 1.36 6.44
C ALA A 70 -8.64 0.19 6.34
N ARG A 71 -9.10 -0.99 5.89
CA ARG A 71 -8.23 -2.15 5.61
C ARG A 71 -7.05 -1.80 4.69
N TYR A 72 -7.25 -0.91 3.72
CA TYR A 72 -6.17 -0.52 2.81
C TYR A 72 -5.06 0.23 3.55
N LEU A 73 -5.43 1.21 4.37
CA LEU A 73 -4.50 1.92 5.24
C LEU A 73 -3.82 0.97 6.24
N LEU A 74 -4.58 0.04 6.82
CA LEU A 74 -4.03 -0.90 7.80
C LEU A 74 -2.99 -1.83 7.18
N ILE A 75 -3.23 -2.35 5.97
CA ILE A 75 -2.25 -3.18 5.26
C ILE A 75 -0.98 -2.37 5.00
N GLU A 76 -1.10 -1.14 4.48
CA GLU A 76 0.06 -0.27 4.23
C GLU A 76 0.87 0.01 5.51
N LEU A 77 0.20 0.32 6.63
CA LEU A 77 0.86 0.58 7.91
C LEU A 77 1.52 -0.68 8.48
N ILE A 78 0.82 -1.82 8.50
CA ILE A 78 1.35 -3.08 9.02
C ILE A 78 2.61 -3.47 8.26
N THR A 79 2.58 -3.40 6.93
CA THR A 79 3.76 -3.72 6.11
C THR A 79 4.89 -2.70 6.31
N ALA A 80 4.59 -1.40 6.39
CA ALA A 80 5.58 -0.36 6.66
C ALA A 80 6.29 -0.55 8.01
N PHE A 81 5.51 -0.83 9.07
CA PHE A 81 6.06 -1.10 10.40
C PHE A 81 6.80 -2.43 10.49
N PHE A 82 6.36 -3.47 9.78
CA PHE A 82 7.07 -4.73 9.71
C PHE A 82 8.47 -4.57 9.10
N PHE A 83 8.57 -3.85 7.98
CA PHE A 83 9.84 -3.55 7.33
C PHE A 83 10.76 -2.73 8.24
N LEU A 84 10.20 -1.70 8.87
CA LEU A 84 10.92 -0.84 9.81
C LEU A 84 11.43 -1.63 11.03
N PHE A 85 10.59 -2.47 11.63
CA PHE A 85 10.93 -3.30 12.78
C PHE A 85 12.04 -4.31 12.45
N THR A 86 11.93 -4.96 11.28
CA THR A 86 12.96 -5.90 10.81
C THR A 86 14.31 -5.20 10.62
N TYR A 87 14.30 -3.98 10.06
CA TYR A 87 15.51 -3.17 9.95
C TYR A 87 16.10 -2.78 11.31
N TYR A 88 15.27 -2.38 12.28
CA TYR A 88 15.77 -2.03 13.61
C TYR A 88 16.36 -3.22 14.37
N GLN A 89 15.83 -4.44 14.16
CA GLN A 89 16.34 -5.63 14.84
C GLN A 89 17.60 -6.22 14.22
N TYR A 90 17.70 -6.22 12.89
CA TYR A 90 18.75 -6.95 12.17
C TYR A 90 19.69 -6.04 11.36
N GLY A 91 19.44 -4.73 11.34
CA GLY A 91 20.20 -3.77 10.55
C GLY A 91 20.12 -4.04 9.04
N VAL A 92 21.14 -3.60 8.30
CA VAL A 92 21.33 -4.00 6.90
C VAL A 92 22.08 -5.33 6.90
N SER A 93 21.34 -6.44 6.87
CA SER A 93 21.89 -7.80 6.84
C SER A 93 21.17 -8.68 5.84
N ILE A 94 21.78 -9.81 5.47
CA ILE A 94 21.18 -10.84 4.62
C ILE A 94 19.87 -11.36 5.26
N LYS A 95 19.80 -11.46 6.58
CA LYS A 95 18.58 -11.87 7.29
C LYS A 95 17.43 -10.89 7.07
N THR A 96 17.72 -9.58 7.14
CA THR A 96 16.76 -8.53 6.80
C THR A 96 16.27 -8.72 5.37
N LEU A 97 17.19 -8.85 4.40
CA LEU A 97 16.82 -9.02 2.99
C LEU A 97 15.91 -10.25 2.78
N SER A 98 16.25 -11.40 3.37
CA SER A 98 15.43 -12.61 3.27
C SER A 98 14.02 -12.37 3.83
N LEU A 99 13.90 -11.78 5.01
CA LEU A 99 12.59 -11.51 5.63
C LEU A 99 11.73 -10.53 4.82
N LEU A 100 12.35 -9.57 4.14
CA LEU A 100 11.62 -8.62 3.28
C LEU A 100 11.13 -9.27 1.98
N VAL A 101 11.87 -10.23 1.43
CA VAL A 101 11.51 -10.93 0.18
C VAL A 101 10.41 -11.97 0.40
N PHE A 102 10.40 -12.63 1.55
CA PHE A 102 9.43 -13.67 1.90
C PHE A 102 8.18 -13.15 2.63
N PHE A 103 8.09 -11.84 2.87
CA PHE A 103 6.90 -11.18 3.39
C PHE A 103 5.80 -11.08 2.33
#